data_AF-A0A182J732-F1
#
_entry.id   AF-A0A182J732-F1
#
_cell.length_a   1.000
_cell.length_b   1.000
_cell.length_c   1.000
_cell.angle_alpha   90.00
_cell.angle_beta   90.00
_cell.angle_gamma   90.00
#
_symmetry.space_group_name_H-M   'P 1'
#
loop_
_entity.id
_entity.type
_entity.pdbx_description
1 polymer ?
#
loop_
_entity_poly.entity_id
_entity_poly.type
_entity_poly.pdbx_seq_one_letter_code
_entity_poly.pdbx_strand_id
1 'polypeptide(L)'
;MDPSSDAAANEQEALKPSLTDESTPYEEALLKQISDIENRIKQIELGMASPTAIPPGIRAKMHALRKLQLQIVDKEAKFHRMAHEMEVAFQDEFNECHEAISRIVNGLEVPELPAESDECTDDAADQPKGVPEFWLTVLKSSFLDVLVQETDEPALRALTDVRSVLKNEPEPGFLLEFHFASNDFFTNEVLTKEYFLRCAPDPEAPSKFNGFEIYRCTGCTIDWKPGQNLNVQTHTESEGGPARVEPVNSFFNFFEPEKHTNADFGEAYNVALLECDFHHGYYIKETVIPRAVFLFLGENVSLNENWSNCCCDRCLHPDSLEDVDPSTTPENQDATSSHATNLAQTKEVQQAEF
;
A
#
# COMPACT_ATOMS: atom_id res chain seq x y z
N MET A 1 -28.28 34.60 69.70
CA MET A 1 -28.90 33.45 70.37
C MET A 1 -29.05 32.38 69.30
N ASP A 2 -28.16 31.39 69.32
CA ASP A 2 -28.42 30.12 68.64
C ASP A 2 -29.57 29.39 69.35
N PRO A 3 -30.31 28.53 68.63
CA PRO A 3 -29.97 27.10 68.76
C PRO A 3 -30.18 26.25 67.49
N SER A 4 -29.16 25.44 67.20
CA SER A 4 -29.17 23.99 66.90
C SER A 4 -30.50 23.31 66.46
N SER A 5 -30.49 22.58 65.34
CA SER A 5 -30.59 21.10 65.35
C SER A 5 -30.67 20.48 63.93
N ASP A 6 -29.84 19.44 63.76
CA ASP A 6 -30.05 18.12 63.14
C ASP A 6 -30.51 17.88 61.69
N ALA A 7 -29.84 16.83 61.16
CA ALA A 7 -30.33 15.74 60.30
C ALA A 7 -30.11 15.82 58.76
N ALA A 8 -29.00 15.19 58.37
CA ALA A 8 -28.82 14.21 57.29
C ALA A 8 -29.89 14.08 56.17
N ALA A 9 -29.45 14.23 54.92
CA ALA A 9 -29.56 13.21 53.87
C ALA A 9 -28.75 13.61 52.62
N ASN A 10 -28.13 12.60 52.03
CA ASN A 10 -27.22 12.58 50.88
C ASN A 10 -28.02 12.53 49.56
N GLU A 11 -27.63 13.27 48.51
CA GLU A 11 -27.61 12.82 47.11
C GLU A 11 -27.17 13.92 46.11
N GLN A 12 -26.01 13.68 45.51
CA GLN A 12 -25.57 13.97 44.14
C GLN A 12 -26.03 15.26 43.43
N GLU A 13 -25.08 16.20 43.24
CA GLU A 13 -25.11 17.15 42.12
C GLU A 13 -23.69 17.35 41.53
N ALA A 14 -23.63 17.43 40.20
CA ALA A 14 -22.49 17.09 39.36
C ALA A 14 -21.30 18.07 39.41
N LEU A 15 -20.08 17.53 39.56
CA LEU A 15 -18.84 18.23 39.22
C LEU A 15 -18.56 18.08 37.72
N LYS A 16 -18.62 19.19 36.98
CA LYS A 16 -17.97 19.30 35.66
C LYS A 16 -16.46 19.46 35.87
N PRO A 17 -15.58 18.67 35.24
CA PRO A 17 -14.19 19.07 35.06
C PRO A 17 -14.06 19.90 33.79
N SER A 18 -13.59 21.13 33.96
CA SER A 18 -13.04 21.95 32.89
C SER A 18 -11.74 21.31 32.39
N LEU A 19 -11.69 20.93 31.11
CA LEU A 19 -10.44 20.57 30.43
C LEU A 19 -9.72 21.87 30.08
N THR A 20 -8.67 22.19 30.83
CA THR A 20 -7.66 23.17 30.43
C THR A 20 -6.70 22.50 29.46
N ASP A 21 -6.69 23.04 28.25
CA ASP A 21 -5.74 22.79 27.18
C ASP A 21 -4.37 23.36 27.61
N GLU A 22 -3.50 22.53 28.19
CA GLU A 22 -2.10 22.85 28.39
C GLU A 22 -1.28 22.07 27.36
N SER A 23 -1.23 22.60 26.13
CA SER A 23 -0.22 22.18 25.15
C SER A 23 1.16 22.53 25.71
N THR A 24 2.09 21.59 25.61
CA THR A 24 3.46 21.79 26.10
C THR A 24 4.12 22.96 25.33
N PRO A 25 5.07 23.69 25.93
CA PRO A 25 5.81 24.77 25.23
C PRO A 25 6.47 24.30 23.93
N TYR A 26 6.71 23.00 23.80
CA TYR A 26 7.20 22.34 22.61
C TYR A 26 6.11 22.19 21.53
N GLU A 27 4.89 21.77 21.89
CA GLU A 27 3.75 21.67 20.97
C GLU A 27 3.31 23.04 20.46
N GLU A 28 3.33 24.08 21.30
CA GLU A 28 3.05 25.46 20.85
C GLU A 28 4.11 25.96 19.86
N ALA A 29 5.38 25.60 20.07
CA ALA A 29 6.47 25.94 19.15
C ALA A 29 6.34 25.19 17.82
N LEU A 30 5.92 23.92 17.85
CA LEU A 30 5.69 23.10 16.67
C LEU A 30 4.49 23.62 15.86
N LEU A 31 3.37 23.90 16.51
CA LEU A 31 2.17 24.47 15.90
C LEU A 31 2.46 25.84 15.27
N LYS A 32 3.31 26.64 15.92
CA LYS A 32 3.77 27.91 15.37
C LYS A 32 4.68 27.71 14.15
N GLN A 33 5.59 26.75 14.17
CA GLN A 33 6.42 26.41 13.01
C GLN A 33 5.59 25.90 11.83
N ILE A 34 4.59 25.06 12.08
CA ILE A 34 3.66 24.56 11.06
C ILE A 34 2.89 25.72 10.44
N SER A 35 2.33 26.60 11.26
CA SER A 35 1.63 27.82 10.80
C SER A 35 2.55 28.75 10.00
N ASP A 36 3.80 28.94 10.41
CA ASP A 36 4.78 29.76 9.68
C ASP A 36 5.18 29.15 8.33
N ILE A 37 5.25 27.81 8.24
CA ILE A 37 5.51 27.09 6.99
C ILE A 37 4.32 27.19 6.06
N GLU A 38 3.09 26.97 6.56
CA GLU A 38 1.85 27.10 5.78
C GLU A 38 1.66 28.53 5.25
N ASN A 39 1.98 29.54 6.05
CA ASN A 39 1.96 30.94 5.64
C ASN A 39 3.02 31.24 4.59
N ARG A 40 4.22 30.64 4.68
CA ARG A 40 5.26 30.77 3.65
C ARG A 40 4.88 30.07 2.35
N ILE A 41 4.22 28.91 2.41
CA ILE A 41 3.70 28.20 1.24
C ILE A 41 2.63 29.04 0.55
N LYS A 42 1.63 29.54 1.29
CA LYS A 42 0.61 30.46 0.77
C LYS A 42 1.21 31.73 0.17
N GLN A 43 2.25 32.30 0.78
CA GLN A 43 2.93 33.48 0.25
C GLN A 43 3.72 33.20 -1.03
N ILE A 44 4.27 32.00 -1.19
CA ILE A 44 4.95 31.58 -2.42
C ILE A 44 3.94 31.37 -3.55
N GLU A 45 2.82 30.70 -3.27
CA GLU A 45 1.73 30.47 -4.23
C GLU A 45 1.05 31.78 -4.67
N LEU A 46 0.74 32.67 -3.72
CA LEU A 46 0.21 34.01 -4.01
C LEU A 46 1.26 34.93 -4.66
N GLY A 47 2.54 34.74 -4.35
CA GLY A 47 3.67 35.48 -4.93
C GLY A 47 3.97 35.13 -6.38
N MET A 48 3.48 33.99 -6.88
CA MET A 48 3.47 33.69 -8.31
C MET A 48 2.40 34.49 -9.07
N ALA A 49 1.38 35.00 -8.37
CA ALA A 49 0.25 35.73 -8.95
C ALA A 49 0.23 37.25 -8.66
N SER A 50 1.10 37.80 -7.80
CA SER A 50 1.13 39.24 -7.49
C SER A 50 2.53 39.88 -7.54
N PRO A 51 2.72 41.01 -8.26
CA PRO A 51 4.02 41.64 -8.47
C PRO A 51 4.38 42.60 -7.34
N THR A 52 4.77 42.09 -6.17
CA THR A 52 5.52 42.88 -5.18
C THR A 52 6.88 42.26 -4.89
N ALA A 53 7.83 42.66 -5.75
CA ALA A 53 9.25 42.91 -5.51
C ALA A 53 10.17 41.80 -4.95
N ILE A 54 10.08 40.56 -5.45
CA ILE A 54 11.28 39.68 -5.46
C ILE A 54 12.34 40.37 -6.35
N PRO A 55 13.55 40.69 -5.82
CA PRO A 55 14.60 41.33 -6.60
C PRO A 55 14.91 40.55 -7.88
N PRO A 56 15.18 41.22 -9.02
CA PRO A 56 15.43 40.53 -10.29
C PRO A 56 16.50 39.45 -10.22
N GLY A 57 17.57 39.68 -9.44
CA GLY A 57 18.62 38.68 -9.22
C GLY A 57 18.16 37.45 -8.44
N ILE A 58 17.23 37.59 -7.50
CA ILE A 58 16.64 36.45 -6.78
C ILE A 58 15.66 35.72 -7.69
N ARG A 59 14.84 36.43 -8.47
CA ARG A 59 13.94 35.83 -9.46
C ARG A 59 14.68 35.01 -10.51
N ALA A 60 15.80 35.52 -11.04
CA ALA A 60 16.64 34.78 -11.98
C ALA A 60 17.19 33.49 -11.37
N LYS A 61 17.63 33.53 -10.10
CA LYS A 61 18.06 32.33 -9.36
C LYS A 61 16.91 31.33 -9.18
N MET A 62 15.71 31.79 -8.82
CA MET A 62 14.53 30.92 -8.68
C MET A 62 14.15 30.23 -10.00
N HIS A 63 14.19 30.94 -11.13
CA HIS A 63 13.98 30.33 -12.44
C HIS A 63 15.05 29.28 -12.77
N ALA A 64 16.31 29.55 -12.45
CA ALA A 64 17.39 28.59 -12.62
C ALA A 64 17.18 27.34 -11.75
N LEU A 65 16.79 27.51 -10.48
CA LEU A 65 16.46 26.40 -9.58
C LEU A 65 15.28 25.57 -10.10
N ARG A 66 14.19 26.22 -10.54
CA ARG A 66 13.05 25.52 -11.14
C ARG A 66 13.45 24.72 -12.37
N LYS A 67 14.31 25.28 -13.23
CA LYS A 67 14.84 24.57 -14.41
C LYS A 67 15.64 23.32 -14.01
N LEU A 68 16.49 23.43 -12.98
CA LEU A 68 17.23 22.28 -12.44
C LEU A 68 16.28 21.24 -11.85
N GLN A 69 15.23 21.65 -11.14
CA GLN A 69 14.24 20.74 -10.59
C GLN A 69 13.53 19.95 -11.70
N LEU A 70 13.15 20.59 -12.81
CA LEU A 70 12.56 19.89 -13.95
C LEU A 70 13.53 18.85 -14.55
N GLN A 71 14.83 19.18 -14.62
CA GLN A 71 15.85 18.22 -15.06
C GLN A 71 16.03 17.04 -14.09
N ILE A 72 15.75 17.22 -12.80
CA ILE A 72 15.73 16.13 -11.82
C ILE A 72 14.55 15.21 -12.13
N VAL A 73 13.35 15.79 -12.27
CA VAL A 73 12.13 15.06 -12.60
C VAL A 73 12.27 14.24 -13.89
N ASP A 74 12.90 14.81 -14.93
CA ASP A 74 13.18 14.08 -16.18
C ASP A 74 14.08 12.85 -15.97
N LYS A 75 15.07 12.96 -15.07
CA LYS A 75 15.97 11.86 -14.72
C LYS A 75 15.29 10.83 -13.81
N GLU A 76 14.43 11.27 -12.90
CA GLU A 76 13.59 10.37 -12.09
C GLU A 76 12.68 9.53 -12.98
N ALA A 77 12.04 10.15 -13.99
CA ALA A 77 11.24 9.40 -14.96
C ALA A 77 12.06 8.35 -15.71
N LYS A 78 13.32 8.65 -16.05
CA LYS A 78 14.22 7.64 -16.63
C LYS A 78 14.55 6.53 -15.62
N PHE A 79 14.83 6.87 -14.37
CA PHE A 79 15.11 5.91 -13.31
C PHE A 79 13.95 4.93 -13.13
N HIS A 80 12.71 5.43 -12.99
CA HIS A 80 11.53 4.57 -12.82
C HIS A 80 11.31 3.64 -14.02
N ARG A 81 11.48 4.13 -15.27
CA ARG A 81 11.40 3.26 -16.45
C ARG A 81 12.44 2.13 -16.42
N MET A 82 13.68 2.44 -16.05
CA MET A 82 14.73 1.42 -15.91
C MET A 82 14.46 0.44 -14.76
N ALA A 83 13.85 0.90 -13.65
CA ALA A 83 13.44 0.03 -12.56
C ALA A 83 12.35 -0.94 -13.01
N HIS A 84 11.33 -0.47 -13.74
CA HIS A 84 10.28 -1.32 -14.30
C HIS A 84 10.81 -2.32 -15.34
N GLU A 85 11.74 -1.90 -16.21
CA GLU A 85 12.46 -2.82 -17.09
C GLU A 85 13.16 -3.94 -16.32
N MET A 86 13.73 -3.62 -15.16
CA MET A 86 14.37 -4.59 -14.27
C MET A 86 13.35 -5.50 -13.57
N GLU A 87 12.23 -4.97 -13.09
CA GLU A 87 11.13 -5.78 -12.54
C GLU A 87 10.64 -6.81 -13.57
N VAL A 88 10.44 -6.38 -14.81
CA VAL A 88 10.05 -7.25 -15.92
C VAL A 88 11.11 -8.32 -16.19
N ALA A 89 12.40 -7.97 -16.09
CA ALA A 89 13.48 -8.94 -16.30
C ALA A 89 13.56 -10.01 -15.21
N PHE A 90 13.20 -9.68 -13.96
CA PHE A 90 13.19 -10.63 -12.83
C PHE A 90 11.86 -11.40 -12.70
N GLN A 91 10.85 -11.05 -13.48
CA GLN A 91 9.53 -11.68 -13.39
C GLN A 91 9.59 -13.20 -13.56
N ASP A 92 10.40 -13.71 -14.50
CA ASP A 92 10.52 -15.14 -14.74
C ASP A 92 11.08 -15.88 -13.51
N GLU A 93 12.06 -15.31 -12.80
CA GLU A 93 12.62 -15.89 -11.57
C GLU A 93 11.57 -15.96 -10.45
N PHE A 94 10.72 -14.94 -10.31
CA PHE A 94 9.61 -14.97 -9.35
C PHE A 94 8.52 -15.94 -9.78
N ASN A 95 8.23 -16.04 -11.08
CA ASN A 95 7.24 -16.96 -11.62
C ASN A 95 7.60 -18.42 -11.35
N GLU A 96 8.89 -18.79 -11.36
CA GLU A 96 9.32 -20.13 -10.96
C GLU A 96 8.90 -20.48 -9.52
N CYS A 97 9.12 -19.57 -8.58
CA CYS A 97 8.69 -19.73 -7.19
C CYS A 97 7.16 -19.78 -7.06
N HIS A 98 6.47 -18.85 -7.75
CA HIS A 98 5.01 -18.79 -7.75
C HIS A 98 4.39 -20.06 -8.36
N GLU A 99 5.03 -20.68 -9.35
CA GLU A 99 4.62 -21.96 -9.94
C GLU A 99 4.79 -23.12 -8.98
N ALA A 100 5.92 -23.19 -8.27
CA ALA A 100 6.10 -24.19 -7.22
C ALA A 100 5.03 -24.05 -6.12
N ILE A 101 4.73 -22.82 -5.66
CA ILE A 101 3.67 -22.56 -4.68
C ILE A 101 2.32 -23.05 -5.22
N SER A 102 1.98 -22.67 -6.45
CA SER A 102 0.71 -23.07 -7.08
C SER A 102 0.56 -24.59 -7.18
N ARG A 103 1.63 -25.30 -7.56
CA ARG A 103 1.63 -26.77 -7.63
C ARG A 103 1.41 -27.43 -6.26
N ILE A 104 2.01 -26.88 -5.19
CA ILE A 104 1.82 -27.37 -3.82
C ILE A 104 0.40 -27.08 -3.33
N VAL A 105 -0.07 -25.83 -3.48
CA VAL A 105 -1.42 -25.40 -3.08
C VAL A 105 -2.49 -26.26 -3.75
N ASN A 106 -2.30 -26.61 -5.03
CA ASN A 106 -3.24 -27.42 -5.78
C ASN A 106 -3.01 -28.94 -5.65
N GLY A 107 -2.04 -29.38 -4.83
CA GLY A 107 -1.78 -30.80 -4.57
C GLY A 107 -1.20 -31.57 -5.76
N LEU A 108 -0.58 -30.87 -6.70
CA LEU A 108 0.12 -31.44 -7.87
C LEU A 108 1.57 -31.84 -7.54
N GLU A 109 2.09 -31.36 -6.41
CA GLU A 109 3.43 -31.65 -5.90
C GLU A 109 3.38 -31.82 -4.39
N VAL A 110 4.04 -32.87 -3.89
CA VAL A 110 4.21 -33.11 -2.45
C VAL A 110 5.69 -32.87 -2.14
N PRO A 111 6.03 -31.78 -1.43
CA PRO A 111 7.41 -31.53 -1.03
C PRO A 111 7.94 -32.66 -0.17
N GLU A 112 9.23 -33.00 -0.32
CA GLU A 112 9.89 -33.94 0.59
C GLU A 112 9.94 -33.32 2.00
N LEU A 113 9.05 -33.78 2.89
CA LEU A 113 9.09 -33.36 4.28
C LEU A 113 10.38 -33.88 4.94
N PRO A 114 11.08 -33.06 5.75
CA PRO A 114 12.19 -33.54 6.55
C PRO A 114 11.70 -34.66 7.48
N ALA A 115 12.52 -35.71 7.63
CA ALA A 115 12.22 -37.00 8.27
C ALA A 115 11.80 -36.94 9.76
N GLU A 116 11.63 -35.74 10.34
CA GLU A 116 11.31 -35.52 11.75
C GLU A 116 9.87 -35.00 11.98
N SER A 117 9.04 -34.91 10.93
CA SER A 117 7.61 -34.58 11.05
C SER A 117 6.75 -35.84 11.31
N ASP A 118 7.10 -36.58 12.36
CA ASP A 118 6.48 -37.88 12.72
C ASP A 118 5.27 -37.69 13.67
N GLU A 119 4.52 -36.61 13.50
CA GLU A 119 3.27 -36.34 14.23
C GLU A 119 2.12 -36.03 13.24
N CYS A 120 1.67 -37.04 12.51
CA CYS A 120 0.33 -37.01 11.90
C CYS A 120 -0.34 -38.36 12.14
N THR A 121 -1.22 -38.40 13.13
CA THR A 121 -1.99 -39.58 13.55
C THR A 121 -3.30 -39.78 12.75
N ASP A 122 -3.51 -39.02 11.68
CA ASP A 122 -4.74 -39.13 10.88
C ASP A 122 -4.56 -40.08 9.69
N ASP A 123 -5.59 -40.88 9.42
CA ASP A 123 -5.66 -41.79 8.28
C ASP A 123 -5.40 -40.99 6.98
N ALA A 124 -4.22 -41.18 6.38
CA ALA A 124 -3.74 -40.46 5.19
C ALA A 124 -4.68 -40.55 3.95
N ALA A 125 -5.73 -41.38 4.01
CA ALA A 125 -6.74 -41.50 2.97
C ALA A 125 -7.77 -40.36 2.94
N ASP A 126 -7.98 -39.65 4.06
CA ASP A 126 -9.00 -38.58 4.17
C ASP A 126 -8.41 -37.16 4.11
N GLN A 127 -7.10 -37.02 3.89
CA GLN A 127 -6.45 -35.71 3.81
C GLN A 127 -6.64 -35.06 2.42
N PRO A 128 -6.90 -33.74 2.35
CA PRO A 128 -6.94 -33.03 1.09
C PRO A 128 -5.56 -33.09 0.41
N LYS A 129 -5.56 -33.25 -0.92
CA LYS A 129 -4.30 -33.39 -1.69
C LYS A 129 -3.45 -32.12 -1.74
N GLY A 130 -4.09 -30.96 -1.62
CA GLY A 130 -3.44 -29.64 -1.62
C GLY A 130 -3.78 -28.87 -0.35
N VAL A 131 -3.70 -27.55 -0.43
CA VAL A 131 -4.07 -26.62 0.65
C VAL A 131 -5.45 -26.03 0.34
N PRO A 132 -6.54 -26.51 0.96
CA PRO A 132 -7.88 -26.02 0.68
C PRO A 132 -8.02 -24.55 1.03
N GLU A 133 -8.85 -23.84 0.25
CA GLU A 133 -9.23 -22.45 0.51
C GLU A 133 -8.04 -21.48 0.65
N PHE A 134 -6.86 -21.82 0.10
CA PHE A 134 -5.64 -21.03 0.24
C PHE A 134 -5.87 -19.57 -0.17
N TRP A 135 -6.31 -19.31 -1.40
CA TRP A 135 -6.50 -17.94 -1.88
C TRP A 135 -7.67 -17.23 -1.22
N LEU A 136 -8.76 -17.92 -0.91
CA LEU A 136 -9.87 -17.33 -0.14
C LEU A 136 -9.36 -16.83 1.23
N THR A 137 -8.59 -17.66 1.93
CA THR A 137 -7.96 -17.31 3.20
C THR A 137 -7.01 -16.14 3.02
N VAL A 138 -6.16 -16.15 1.99
CA VAL A 138 -5.24 -15.03 1.69
C VAL A 138 -5.99 -13.73 1.45
N LEU A 139 -7.08 -13.75 0.67
CA LEU A 139 -7.89 -12.57 0.39
C LEU A 139 -8.51 -12.01 1.67
N LYS A 140 -9.10 -12.87 2.52
CA LYS A 140 -9.73 -12.48 3.79
C LYS A 140 -8.74 -12.07 4.88
N SER A 141 -7.51 -12.58 4.85
CA SER A 141 -6.42 -12.15 5.73
C SER A 141 -5.72 -10.87 5.24
N SER A 142 -6.13 -10.32 4.10
CA SER A 142 -5.58 -9.11 3.51
C SER A 142 -6.59 -7.96 3.57
N PHE A 143 -6.18 -6.76 3.15
CA PHE A 143 -7.11 -5.63 3.03
C PHE A 143 -8.23 -5.82 1.99
N LEU A 144 -8.18 -6.90 1.20
CA LEU A 144 -9.22 -7.22 0.23
C LEU A 144 -10.46 -7.87 0.87
N ASP A 145 -10.44 -8.20 2.16
CA ASP A 145 -11.62 -8.71 2.89
C ASP A 145 -12.82 -7.77 2.74
N VAL A 146 -12.58 -6.45 2.68
CA VAL A 146 -13.63 -5.44 2.45
C VAL A 146 -14.38 -5.62 1.12
N LEU A 147 -13.74 -6.25 0.12
CA LEU A 147 -14.35 -6.54 -1.17
C LEU A 147 -15.10 -7.88 -1.18
N VAL A 148 -14.73 -8.82 -0.31
CA VAL A 148 -15.26 -10.19 -0.32
C VAL A 148 -16.56 -10.25 0.48
N GLN A 149 -17.66 -10.59 -0.17
CA GLN A 149 -18.92 -10.88 0.51
C GLN A 149 -19.05 -12.38 0.82
N GLU A 150 -19.85 -12.73 1.82
CA GLU A 150 -20.13 -14.14 2.17
C GLU A 150 -20.70 -14.93 0.98
N THR A 151 -21.44 -14.26 0.09
CA THR A 151 -21.99 -14.85 -1.14
C THR A 151 -20.94 -15.17 -2.19
N ASP A 152 -19.77 -14.51 -2.14
CA ASP A 152 -18.68 -14.71 -3.09
C ASP A 152 -17.81 -15.92 -2.71
N GLU A 153 -17.74 -16.26 -1.42
CA GLU A 153 -16.85 -17.30 -0.90
C GLU A 153 -16.99 -18.65 -1.63
N PRO A 154 -18.19 -19.18 -1.94
CA PRO A 154 -18.30 -20.45 -2.65
C PRO A 154 -17.63 -20.45 -4.03
N ALA A 155 -17.64 -19.32 -4.75
CA ALA A 155 -16.92 -19.19 -6.01
C ALA A 155 -15.41 -19.02 -5.78
N LEU A 156 -15.02 -18.24 -4.77
CA LEU A 156 -13.62 -18.01 -4.41
C LEU A 156 -12.91 -19.25 -3.84
N ARG A 157 -13.64 -20.24 -3.29
CA ARG A 157 -13.08 -21.55 -2.94
C ARG A 157 -12.50 -22.30 -4.14
N ALA A 158 -12.97 -21.99 -5.35
CA ALA A 158 -12.44 -22.56 -6.59
C ALA A 158 -11.25 -21.78 -7.15
N LEU A 159 -10.80 -20.69 -6.51
CA LEU A 159 -9.63 -19.92 -6.92
C LEU A 159 -8.35 -20.72 -6.64
N THR A 160 -7.68 -21.15 -7.71
CA THR A 160 -6.50 -22.02 -7.66
C THR A 160 -5.19 -21.24 -7.75
N ASP A 161 -5.20 -20.05 -8.38
CA ASP A 161 -4.01 -19.22 -8.53
C ASP A 161 -4.35 -17.74 -8.73
N VAL A 162 -3.43 -16.87 -8.32
CA VAL A 162 -3.47 -15.44 -8.62
C VAL A 162 -2.09 -15.01 -9.10
N ARG A 163 -2.01 -14.47 -10.31
CA ARG A 163 -0.78 -14.05 -10.97
C ARG A 163 -0.81 -12.58 -11.34
N SER A 164 0.38 -11.99 -11.47
CA SER A 164 0.59 -10.67 -12.06
C SER A 164 1.57 -10.84 -13.22
N VAL A 165 1.19 -10.42 -14.41
CA VAL A 165 2.03 -10.42 -15.63
C VAL A 165 2.40 -8.98 -15.96
N LEU A 166 3.70 -8.65 -15.95
CA LEU A 166 4.17 -7.29 -16.17
C LEU A 166 4.24 -7.01 -17.67
N LYS A 167 3.87 -5.79 -18.06
CA LYS A 167 3.94 -5.30 -19.43
C LYS A 167 4.89 -4.12 -19.48
N ASN A 168 5.79 -4.09 -20.44
CA ASN A 168 6.78 -3.01 -20.58
C ASN A 168 6.46 -2.07 -21.74
N GLU A 169 6.65 -2.53 -22.98
CA GLU A 169 6.46 -1.72 -24.19
C GLU A 169 5.51 -2.46 -25.16
N PRO A 170 4.69 -1.76 -25.96
CA PRO A 170 4.62 -0.29 -26.13
C PRO A 170 3.75 0.43 -25.08
N GLU A 171 3.03 -0.31 -24.22
CA GLU A 171 2.17 0.24 -23.18
C GLU A 171 2.52 -0.44 -21.85
N PRO A 172 3.24 0.24 -20.94
CA PRO A 172 3.61 -0.34 -19.67
C PRO A 172 2.36 -0.56 -18.81
N GLY A 173 2.38 -1.62 -18.02
CA GLY A 173 1.20 -2.08 -17.32
C GLY A 173 1.44 -3.36 -16.56
N PHE A 174 0.35 -3.89 -16.01
CA PHE A 174 0.34 -5.25 -15.49
C PHE A 174 -1.06 -5.86 -15.65
N LEU A 175 -1.11 -7.17 -15.82
CA LEU A 175 -2.32 -7.96 -15.89
C LEU A 175 -2.40 -8.84 -14.66
N LEU A 176 -3.45 -8.68 -13.86
CA LEU A 176 -3.81 -9.63 -12.83
C LEU A 176 -4.64 -10.75 -13.44
N GLU A 177 -4.27 -11.99 -13.14
CA GLU A 177 -4.98 -13.18 -13.58
C GLU A 177 -5.43 -13.99 -12.37
N PHE A 178 -6.72 -14.27 -12.29
CA PHE A 178 -7.33 -15.08 -11.25
C PHE A 178 -7.79 -16.39 -11.88
N HIS A 179 -7.08 -17.47 -11.58
CA HIS A 179 -7.27 -18.79 -12.16
C HIS A 179 -8.23 -19.59 -11.31
N PHE A 180 -9.31 -20.08 -11.90
CA PHE A 180 -10.35 -20.85 -11.23
C PHE A 180 -10.43 -22.27 -11.76
N ALA A 181 -10.56 -23.22 -10.84
CA ALA A 181 -11.08 -24.54 -11.18
C ALA A 181 -12.54 -24.43 -11.66
N SER A 182 -13.00 -25.46 -12.37
CA SER A 182 -14.42 -25.59 -12.74
C SER A 182 -15.29 -25.45 -11.49
N ASN A 183 -16.23 -24.50 -11.53
CA ASN A 183 -17.09 -24.13 -10.41
C ASN A 183 -18.55 -23.96 -10.86
N ASP A 184 -19.47 -23.73 -9.94
CA ASP A 184 -20.91 -23.65 -10.24
C ASP A 184 -21.40 -22.27 -10.69
N PHE A 185 -20.52 -21.26 -10.75
CA PHE A 185 -20.92 -19.86 -10.91
C PHE A 185 -20.70 -19.31 -12.31
N PHE A 186 -19.55 -19.59 -12.91
CA PHE A 186 -19.18 -19.09 -14.25
C PHE A 186 -18.37 -20.14 -15.01
N THR A 187 -18.19 -19.93 -16.31
CA THR A 187 -17.41 -20.85 -17.17
C THR A 187 -15.98 -20.41 -17.42
N ASN A 188 -15.61 -19.19 -17.06
CA ASN A 188 -14.24 -18.69 -17.21
C ASN A 188 -13.27 -19.51 -16.36
N GLU A 189 -12.18 -19.95 -16.96
CA GLU A 189 -11.04 -20.54 -16.24
C GLU A 189 -10.12 -19.46 -15.67
N VAL A 190 -10.08 -18.28 -16.30
CA VAL A 190 -9.27 -17.14 -15.84
C VAL A 190 -10.09 -15.86 -15.93
N LEU A 191 -10.19 -15.14 -14.82
CA LEU A 191 -10.69 -13.77 -14.78
C LEU A 191 -9.51 -12.81 -14.77
N THR A 192 -9.56 -11.76 -15.58
CA THR A 192 -8.42 -10.86 -15.79
C THR A 192 -8.75 -9.42 -15.48
N LYS A 193 -7.80 -8.71 -14.88
CA LYS A 193 -7.87 -7.26 -14.65
C LYS A 193 -6.56 -6.62 -15.07
N GLU A 194 -6.60 -5.74 -16.06
CA GLU A 194 -5.45 -5.06 -16.61
C GLU A 194 -5.36 -3.62 -16.12
N TYR A 195 -4.16 -3.20 -15.75
CA TYR A 195 -3.83 -1.84 -15.35
C TYR A 195 -2.77 -1.28 -16.27
N PHE A 196 -2.99 -0.04 -16.72
CA PHE A 196 -2.11 0.65 -17.65
C PHE A 196 -1.40 1.77 -16.90
N LEU A 197 -0.09 1.78 -17.06
CA LEU A 197 0.81 2.66 -16.35
C LEU A 197 1.34 3.74 -17.28
N ARG A 198 1.62 4.91 -16.72
CA ARG A 198 2.39 5.95 -17.41
C ARG A 198 3.50 6.46 -16.50
N CYS A 199 4.67 6.67 -17.07
CA CYS A 199 5.83 7.25 -16.39
C CYS A 199 6.30 8.50 -17.15
N ALA A 200 5.47 9.53 -17.09
CA ALA A 200 5.74 10.81 -17.71
C ALA A 200 5.30 11.94 -16.76
N PRO A 201 6.15 12.93 -16.49
CA PRO A 201 5.76 14.10 -15.72
C PRO A 201 4.66 14.89 -16.43
N ASP A 202 3.64 15.32 -15.69
CA ASP A 202 2.63 16.25 -16.19
C ASP A 202 3.28 17.64 -16.44
N PRO A 203 3.25 18.19 -17.66
CA PRO A 203 3.77 19.53 -17.93
C PRO A 203 3.10 20.64 -17.13
N GLU A 204 1.83 20.47 -16.75
CA GLU A 204 1.05 21.44 -15.98
C GLU A 204 1.27 21.29 -14.47
N ALA A 205 1.60 20.08 -14.01
CA ALA A 205 1.84 19.76 -12.61
C ALA A 205 3.09 18.89 -12.38
N PRO A 206 4.30 19.32 -12.82
CA PRO A 206 5.50 18.47 -12.80
C PRO A 206 5.98 18.13 -11.38
N SER A 207 5.56 18.91 -10.37
CA SER A 207 5.85 18.64 -8.96
C SER A 207 5.08 17.45 -8.37
N LYS A 208 4.07 16.94 -9.08
CA LYS A 208 3.30 15.75 -8.66
C LYS A 208 3.89 14.45 -9.16
N PHE A 209 4.90 14.51 -10.03
CA PHE A 209 5.53 13.31 -10.57
C PHE A 209 6.17 12.48 -9.44
N ASN A 210 5.81 11.20 -9.36
CA ASN A 210 6.32 10.26 -8.35
C ASN A 210 6.56 8.85 -8.93
N GLY A 211 6.94 8.78 -10.21
CA GLY A 211 7.19 7.51 -10.91
C GLY A 211 6.03 7.05 -11.78
N PHE A 212 5.74 5.75 -11.77
CA PHE A 212 4.62 5.18 -12.50
C PHE A 212 3.31 5.45 -11.76
N GLU A 213 2.30 5.85 -12.52
CA GLU A 213 0.93 5.92 -12.03
C GLU A 213 0.01 5.08 -12.92
N ILE A 214 -0.96 4.43 -12.28
CA ILE A 214 -2.08 3.82 -12.99
C ILE A 214 -2.97 4.95 -13.49
N TYR A 215 -3.22 4.99 -14.79
CA TYR A 215 -4.10 6.01 -15.40
C TYR A 215 -5.35 5.42 -16.03
N ARG A 216 -5.41 4.09 -16.16
CA ARG A 216 -6.51 3.35 -16.76
C ARG A 216 -6.49 1.90 -16.29
N CYS A 217 -7.66 1.29 -16.22
CA CYS A 217 -7.80 -0.15 -16.06
C CYS A 217 -8.87 -0.71 -17.00
N THR A 218 -8.78 -2.00 -17.31
CA THR A 218 -9.83 -2.76 -18.00
C THR A 218 -9.99 -4.11 -17.34
N GLY A 219 -11.23 -4.53 -17.11
CA GLY A 219 -11.50 -5.86 -16.59
C GLY A 219 -11.87 -6.86 -17.70
N CYS A 220 -12.64 -7.88 -17.35
CA CYS A 220 -13.12 -8.89 -18.28
C CYS A 220 -14.61 -9.17 -18.06
N THR A 221 -15.27 -9.66 -19.11
CA THR A 221 -16.64 -10.17 -18.98
C THR A 221 -16.61 -11.51 -18.24
N ILE A 222 -17.47 -11.65 -17.23
CA ILE A 222 -17.69 -12.92 -16.52
C ILE A 222 -18.86 -13.65 -17.19
N ASP A 223 -18.60 -14.86 -17.66
CA ASP A 223 -19.56 -15.75 -18.30
C ASP A 223 -20.36 -16.53 -17.24
N TRP A 224 -21.23 -15.79 -16.54
CA TRP A 224 -22.08 -16.33 -15.49
C TRP A 224 -22.99 -17.46 -15.99
N LYS A 225 -23.05 -18.54 -15.22
CA LYS A 225 -24.02 -19.61 -15.42
C LYS A 225 -25.44 -19.11 -15.08
N PRO A 226 -26.49 -19.73 -15.64
CA PRO A 226 -27.86 -19.27 -15.44
C PRO A 226 -28.24 -19.14 -13.95
N GLY A 227 -28.60 -17.92 -13.52
CA GLY A 227 -29.02 -17.63 -12.15
C GLY A 227 -27.90 -17.54 -11.12
N GLN A 228 -26.63 -17.57 -11.54
CA GLN A 228 -25.46 -17.59 -10.65
C GLN A 228 -24.65 -16.28 -10.69
N ASN A 229 -25.21 -15.21 -11.25
CA ASN A 229 -24.55 -13.92 -11.31
C ASN A 229 -24.52 -13.28 -9.92
N LEU A 230 -23.33 -13.26 -9.31
CA LEU A 230 -23.12 -12.74 -7.96
C LEU A 230 -23.12 -11.20 -7.90
N ASN A 231 -23.01 -10.52 -9.04
CA ASN A 231 -23.05 -9.05 -9.12
C ASN A 231 -24.50 -8.51 -9.03
N VAL A 232 -25.52 -9.37 -9.03
CA VAL A 232 -26.92 -8.96 -9.03
C VAL A 232 -27.78 -9.84 -8.12
N GLN A 233 -28.82 -9.25 -7.53
CA GLN A 233 -29.86 -9.97 -6.81
C GLN A 233 -31.17 -9.90 -7.60
N THR A 234 -31.81 -11.06 -7.78
CA THR A 234 -33.09 -11.15 -8.50
C THR A 234 -34.24 -11.29 -7.51
N HIS A 235 -35.15 -10.33 -7.52
CA HIS A 235 -36.40 -10.35 -6.77
C HIS A 235 -37.55 -10.77 -7.69
N THR A 236 -38.11 -11.94 -7.45
CA THR A 236 -39.39 -12.35 -8.06
C THR A 236 -40.54 -11.76 -7.26
N GLU A 237 -41.31 -10.86 -7.86
CA GLU A 237 -42.56 -10.37 -7.26
C GLU A 237 -43.59 -11.51 -7.19
N SER A 238 -44.42 -11.51 -6.14
CA SER A 238 -45.50 -12.50 -5.98
C SER A 238 -46.52 -12.42 -7.12
N GLU A 239 -46.91 -13.58 -7.65
CA GLU A 239 -47.90 -13.81 -8.73
C GLU A 239 -47.60 -13.13 -10.08
N GLY A 240 -46.62 -13.67 -10.80
CA GLY A 240 -46.49 -13.51 -12.27
C GLY A 240 -45.91 -12.18 -12.76
N GLY A 241 -45.40 -11.33 -11.87
CA GLY A 241 -44.67 -10.11 -12.22
C GLY A 241 -43.29 -10.38 -12.84
N PRO A 242 -42.75 -9.43 -13.63
CA PRO A 242 -41.40 -9.54 -14.16
C PRO A 242 -40.37 -9.52 -13.01
N ALA A 243 -39.36 -10.37 -13.09
CA ALA A 243 -38.28 -10.40 -12.11
C ALA A 243 -37.51 -9.06 -12.14
N ARG A 244 -37.33 -8.45 -10.97
CA ARG A 244 -36.53 -7.24 -10.80
C ARG A 244 -35.10 -7.64 -10.46
N VAL A 245 -34.13 -7.16 -11.23
CA VAL A 245 -32.71 -7.44 -11.03
C VAL A 245 -32.05 -6.17 -10.52
N GLU A 246 -31.45 -6.24 -9.33
CA GLU A 246 -30.76 -5.11 -8.69
C GLU A 246 -29.27 -5.41 -8.56
N PRO A 247 -28.37 -4.46 -8.89
CA PRO A 247 -26.95 -4.62 -8.61
C PRO A 247 -26.69 -4.77 -7.12
N VAL A 248 -25.79 -5.67 -6.76
CA VAL A 248 -25.32 -5.85 -5.38
C VAL A 248 -23.81 -5.78 -5.33
N ASN A 249 -23.28 -5.45 -4.15
CA ASN A 249 -21.85 -5.46 -3.91
C ASN A 249 -21.34 -6.92 -3.95
N SER A 250 -20.29 -7.15 -4.72
CA SER A 250 -19.62 -8.45 -4.85
C SER A 250 -18.15 -8.20 -5.20
N PHE A 251 -17.27 -9.07 -4.71
CA PHE A 251 -15.87 -9.12 -5.14
C PHE A 251 -15.75 -9.12 -6.67
N PHE A 252 -16.65 -9.81 -7.36
CA PHE A 252 -16.63 -9.98 -8.81
C PHE A 252 -16.96 -8.70 -9.59
N ASN A 253 -17.47 -7.65 -8.92
CA ASN A 253 -17.55 -6.35 -9.57
C ASN A 253 -16.15 -5.77 -9.88
N PHE A 254 -15.09 -6.21 -9.19
CA PHE A 254 -13.70 -5.81 -9.47
C PHE A 254 -13.30 -6.03 -10.94
N PHE A 255 -13.87 -7.03 -11.62
CA PHE A 255 -13.59 -7.34 -13.02
C PHE A 255 -14.43 -6.53 -14.01
N GLU A 256 -15.33 -5.65 -13.55
CA GLU A 256 -16.21 -4.87 -14.40
C GLU A 256 -16.11 -3.36 -14.08
N PRO A 257 -14.92 -2.74 -14.21
CA PRO A 257 -14.67 -1.38 -13.73
C PRO A 257 -15.58 -0.31 -14.36
N GLU A 258 -16.01 -0.55 -15.59
CA GLU A 258 -16.95 0.30 -16.33
C GLU A 258 -18.35 0.37 -15.70
N LYS A 259 -18.74 -0.62 -14.89
CA LYS A 259 -20.04 -0.64 -14.21
C LYS A 259 -20.02 0.10 -12.87
N HIS A 260 -18.84 0.48 -12.39
CA HIS A 260 -18.67 1.24 -11.14
C HIS A 260 -18.93 2.73 -11.30
N THR A 261 -18.93 3.24 -12.54
CA THR A 261 -19.31 4.63 -12.77
C THR A 261 -20.80 4.79 -12.55
N ASN A 262 -21.18 5.71 -11.67
CA ASN A 262 -22.56 6.00 -11.36
C ASN A 262 -22.90 7.40 -11.87
N ALA A 263 -23.82 7.47 -12.83
CA ALA A 263 -24.27 8.71 -13.47
C ALA A 263 -25.04 9.64 -12.51
N ASP A 264 -25.59 9.10 -11.43
CA ASP A 264 -26.28 9.88 -10.39
C ASP A 264 -25.28 10.62 -9.47
N PHE A 265 -24.01 10.18 -9.45
CA PHE A 265 -22.92 10.82 -8.71
C PHE A 265 -22.02 11.66 -9.62
N GLY A 266 -21.43 12.71 -9.05
CA GLY A 266 -20.55 13.62 -9.81
C GLY A 266 -19.22 12.99 -10.22
N GLU A 267 -18.53 13.63 -11.18
CA GLU A 267 -17.23 13.20 -11.70
C GLU A 267 -16.21 12.93 -10.59
N ALA A 268 -16.11 13.80 -9.59
CA ALA A 268 -15.18 13.64 -8.46
C ALA A 268 -15.42 12.34 -7.65
N TYR A 269 -16.67 11.89 -7.53
CA TYR A 269 -16.98 10.64 -6.84
C TYR A 269 -16.56 9.41 -7.68
N ASN A 270 -16.84 9.45 -8.98
CA ASN A 270 -16.42 8.40 -9.90
C ASN A 270 -14.88 8.30 -10.00
N VAL A 271 -14.17 9.43 -9.94
CA VAL A 271 -12.71 9.47 -9.85
C VAL A 271 -12.22 8.78 -8.57
N ALA A 272 -12.82 9.07 -7.40
CA ALA A 272 -12.44 8.44 -6.14
C ALA A 272 -12.67 6.91 -6.14
N LEU A 273 -13.76 6.44 -6.76
CA LEU A 273 -14.00 5.00 -6.94
C LEU A 273 -12.92 4.34 -7.81
N LEU A 274 -12.52 5.01 -8.89
CA LEU A 274 -11.47 4.50 -9.77
C LEU A 274 -10.09 4.50 -9.08
N GLU A 275 -9.76 5.53 -8.31
CA GLU A 275 -8.54 5.57 -7.49
C GLU A 275 -8.53 4.43 -6.45
N CYS A 276 -9.67 4.12 -5.84
CA CYS A 276 -9.81 2.99 -4.94
C CYS A 276 -9.56 1.65 -5.66
N ASP A 277 -10.08 1.46 -6.88
CA ASP A 277 -9.79 0.30 -7.72
C ASP A 277 -8.30 0.17 -8.04
N PHE A 278 -7.64 1.30 -8.37
CA PHE A 278 -6.20 1.34 -8.64
C PHE A 278 -5.39 0.91 -7.42
N HIS A 279 -5.77 1.36 -6.23
CA HIS A 279 -5.13 0.94 -4.99
C HIS A 279 -5.28 -0.56 -4.74
N HIS A 280 -6.46 -1.14 -4.97
CA HIS A 280 -6.65 -2.59 -4.84
C HIS A 280 -5.79 -3.37 -5.83
N GLY A 281 -5.78 -2.96 -7.11
CA GLY A 281 -4.97 -3.59 -8.14
C GLY A 281 -3.47 -3.56 -7.83
N TYR A 282 -2.98 -2.41 -7.39
CA TYR A 282 -1.59 -2.24 -6.96
C TYR A 282 -1.27 -3.08 -5.71
N TYR A 283 -2.16 -3.10 -4.72
CA TYR A 283 -2.01 -3.90 -3.51
C TYR A 283 -1.95 -5.41 -3.81
N ILE A 284 -2.77 -5.89 -4.75
CA ILE A 284 -2.71 -7.28 -5.21
C ILE A 284 -1.34 -7.60 -5.82
N LYS A 285 -0.85 -6.74 -6.73
CA LYS A 285 0.46 -6.88 -7.39
C LYS A 285 1.62 -6.88 -6.39
N GLU A 286 1.69 -5.87 -5.53
CA GLU A 286 2.86 -5.59 -4.70
C GLU A 286 2.87 -6.33 -3.36
N THR A 287 1.70 -6.69 -2.85
CA THR A 287 1.58 -7.22 -1.49
C THR A 287 0.97 -8.60 -1.46
N VAL A 288 -0.22 -8.79 -2.05
CA VAL A 288 -0.95 -10.06 -1.91
C VAL A 288 -0.23 -11.19 -2.61
N ILE A 289 0.13 -11.04 -3.88
CA ILE A 289 0.81 -12.11 -4.65
C ILE A 289 2.18 -12.44 -4.03
N PRO A 290 3.10 -11.48 -3.79
CA PRO A 290 4.44 -11.80 -3.30
C PRO A 290 4.46 -12.34 -1.87
N ARG A 291 3.40 -12.12 -1.07
CA ARG A 291 3.32 -12.50 0.34
C ARG A 291 2.19 -13.48 0.63
N ALA A 292 1.63 -14.14 -0.38
CA ALA A 292 0.45 -14.99 -0.24
C ALA A 292 0.62 -16.05 0.85
N VAL A 293 1.76 -16.74 0.90
CA VAL A 293 2.03 -17.76 1.93
C VAL A 293 2.07 -17.15 3.33
N PHE A 294 2.73 -16.00 3.51
CA PHE A 294 2.76 -15.33 4.82
C PHE A 294 1.38 -14.81 5.24
N LEU A 295 0.53 -14.39 4.30
CA LEU A 295 -0.86 -13.99 4.57
C LEU A 295 -1.70 -15.20 4.97
N PHE A 296 -1.51 -16.33 4.30
CA PHE A 296 -2.18 -17.58 4.63
C PHE A 296 -1.80 -18.09 6.04
N LEU A 297 -0.51 -18.07 6.37
CA LEU A 297 0.01 -18.52 7.67
C LEU A 297 -0.26 -17.52 8.81
N GLY A 298 -0.74 -16.31 8.51
CA GLY A 298 -0.96 -15.25 9.49
C GLY A 298 0.33 -14.65 10.07
N GLU A 299 1.48 -14.82 9.39
CA GLU A 299 2.78 -14.31 9.83
C GLU A 299 3.00 -12.81 9.52
N ASN A 300 2.10 -12.20 8.76
CA ASN A 300 2.15 -10.79 8.37
C ASN A 300 1.58 -9.83 9.44
N VAL A 301 2.20 -9.78 10.62
CA VAL A 301 1.75 -8.94 11.74
C VAL A 301 1.68 -7.43 11.37
N SER A 302 2.56 -6.95 10.49
CA SER A 302 2.65 -5.53 10.13
C SER A 302 1.66 -5.06 9.04
N LEU A 303 1.10 -5.99 8.24
CA LEU A 303 0.13 -5.63 7.20
C LEU A 303 -1.25 -5.34 7.77
N ASN A 304 -1.57 -5.73 9.01
CA ASN A 304 -2.87 -5.46 9.62
C ASN A 304 -2.94 -4.07 10.29
N GLU A 305 -1.80 -3.44 10.58
CA GLU A 305 -1.74 -2.27 11.47
C GLU A 305 -1.49 -0.92 10.77
N ASN A 306 -1.14 -0.87 9.47
CA ASN A 306 -0.48 0.34 8.92
C ASN A 306 -0.95 0.88 7.55
N TRP A 307 -2.18 0.63 7.09
CA TRP A 307 -2.65 1.26 5.82
C TRP A 307 -3.04 2.74 5.95
N SER A 308 -3.10 3.31 7.16
CA SER A 308 -3.19 4.77 7.30
C SER A 308 -1.90 5.50 6.88
N ASN A 309 -0.82 4.78 6.54
CA ASN A 309 0.45 5.36 6.09
C ASN A 309 0.88 4.85 4.70
N CYS A 310 0.23 5.42 3.68
CA CYS A 310 0.77 5.78 2.35
C CYS A 310 1.42 4.69 1.44
N CYS A 311 0.81 4.47 0.28
CA CYS A 311 1.20 3.51 -0.76
C CYS A 311 2.36 3.96 -1.68
N CYS A 312 3.45 4.52 -1.14
CA CYS A 312 4.64 4.83 -1.97
C CYS A 312 5.92 4.22 -1.40
N ASP A 313 6.83 3.85 -2.32
CA ASP A 313 8.14 3.22 -2.11
C ASP A 313 9.14 4.05 -1.25
N ARG A 314 8.69 5.20 -0.71
CA ARG A 314 9.46 6.09 0.16
C ARG A 314 9.10 5.95 1.65
N CYS A 315 8.11 5.12 2.00
CA CYS A 315 7.69 4.90 3.39
C CYS A 315 8.43 3.75 4.09
N LEU A 316 9.37 3.07 3.41
CA LEU A 316 10.41 2.23 4.02
C LEU A 316 11.41 3.11 4.79
N HIS A 317 11.03 3.57 5.99
CA HIS A 317 11.86 3.82 7.18
C HIS A 317 11.12 4.74 8.18
N PRO A 318 10.24 4.21 9.04
CA PRO A 318 10.14 4.69 10.41
C PRO A 318 11.21 3.96 11.24
N ASP A 319 11.88 4.69 12.14
CA ASP A 319 12.85 4.17 13.12
C ASP A 319 14.27 3.87 12.62
N SER A 320 15.04 4.93 12.37
CA SER A 320 16.50 4.88 12.49
C SER A 320 17.09 6.23 12.90
N LEU A 321 16.52 6.92 13.88
CA LEU A 321 17.22 7.93 14.69
C LEU A 321 16.47 8.14 16.02
N GLU A 322 16.69 7.25 17.00
CA GLU A 322 16.74 7.59 18.43
C GLU A 322 17.06 6.33 19.26
N ASP A 323 18.33 5.90 19.21
CA ASP A 323 18.99 5.21 20.33
C ASP A 323 20.46 5.65 20.33
N VAL A 324 20.67 6.95 20.52
CA VAL A 324 21.96 7.47 21.00
C VAL A 324 21.66 8.41 22.16
N ASP A 325 21.73 7.85 23.36
CA ASP A 325 21.73 8.55 24.63
C ASP A 325 22.72 9.74 24.63
N PRO A 326 22.26 10.99 24.81
CA PRO A 326 23.15 12.15 24.87
C PRO A 326 23.80 12.34 26.25
N SER A 327 23.67 11.40 27.20
CA SER A 327 24.31 11.48 28.53
C SER A 327 25.69 10.82 28.62
N THR A 328 26.61 11.15 27.70
CA THR A 328 28.05 11.01 27.98
C THR A 328 28.80 12.27 27.58
N THR A 329 28.88 13.20 28.52
CA THR A 329 29.85 14.31 28.48
C THR A 329 31.27 13.77 28.68
N PRO A 330 32.25 14.10 27.82
CA PRO A 330 33.65 13.97 28.21
C PRO A 330 34.01 15.17 29.08
N GLU A 331 34.07 14.96 30.39
CA GLU A 331 34.73 15.88 31.31
C GLU A 331 36.22 16.00 30.95
N ASN A 332 36.68 17.24 30.81
CA ASN A 332 38.09 17.58 30.85
C ASN A 332 38.69 17.16 32.20
N GLN A 333 39.67 16.26 32.18
CA GLN A 333 40.67 16.19 33.25
C GLN A 333 42.07 16.25 32.65
N ASP A 334 42.74 17.34 32.99
CA ASP A 334 44.12 17.66 32.69
C ASP A 334 45.07 16.87 33.60
N ALA A 335 46.28 16.63 33.07
CA ALA A 335 47.55 16.45 33.77
C ALA A 335 47.89 15.10 34.47
N THR A 336 48.80 14.34 33.86
CA THR A 336 50.25 14.25 34.22
C THR A 336 50.88 12.87 33.97
N SER A 337 52.15 12.90 33.52
CA SER A 337 53.19 11.86 33.70
C SER A 337 53.01 10.56 32.89
N SER A 338 53.98 9.92 32.23
CA SER A 338 55.42 10.09 31.98
C SER A 338 55.85 8.87 31.15
N HIS A 339 56.95 9.02 30.40
CA HIS A 339 57.75 7.96 29.75
C HIS A 339 57.22 7.32 28.45
N ALA A 340 58.04 7.06 27.44
CA ALA A 340 59.35 7.56 27.00
C ALA A 340 59.66 6.85 25.67
N THR A 341 60.17 7.60 24.68
CA THR A 341 61.14 7.26 23.60
C THR A 341 61.07 5.90 22.88
N ASN A 342 61.28 5.76 21.56
CA ASN A 342 62.23 6.48 20.71
C ASN A 342 62.04 6.14 19.20
N LEU A 343 62.28 7.15 18.37
CA LEU A 343 62.96 7.18 17.05
C LEU A 343 62.93 5.96 16.08
N ALA A 344 62.55 6.24 14.83
CA ALA A 344 63.51 6.33 13.70
C ALA A 344 62.89 6.91 12.41
N GLN A 345 63.54 7.95 11.87
CA GLN A 345 63.47 8.43 10.48
C GLN A 345 63.91 7.30 9.53
N THR A 346 63.57 7.19 8.24
CA THR A 346 63.82 8.11 7.12
C THR A 346 63.39 7.40 5.82
N LYS A 347 62.77 8.10 4.86
CA LYS A 347 63.13 8.22 3.42
C LYS A 347 61.93 8.42 2.51
N GLU A 348 61.95 9.58 1.86
CA GLU A 348 61.31 9.89 0.58
C GLU A 348 61.72 8.88 -0.52
N VAL A 349 60.85 8.64 -1.51
CA VAL A 349 61.10 8.87 -2.95
C VAL A 349 59.87 8.46 -3.79
N GLN A 350 59.39 9.45 -4.56
CA GLN A 350 58.77 9.45 -5.91
C GLN A 350 57.45 8.72 -6.25
N GLN A 351 56.45 9.57 -6.55
CA GLN A 351 55.64 9.65 -7.79
C GLN A 351 55.85 8.57 -8.87
N ALA A 352 54.74 7.94 -9.26
CA ALA A 352 54.35 7.75 -10.66
C ALA A 352 52.82 7.79 -10.75
N GLU A 353 52.29 8.77 -11.48
CA GLU A 353 50.87 8.92 -11.80
C GLU A 353 50.42 7.86 -12.81
N PHE A 354 49.30 7.21 -12.54
CA PHE A 354 48.26 6.83 -13.50
C PHE A 354 46.91 6.79 -12.78
#